data_AF-A0A956T1V7-F1
#
_entry.id   AF-A0A956T1V7-F1
#
_cell.length_a   1.000
_cell.length_b   1.000
_cell.length_c   1.000
_cell.angle_alpha   90.00
_cell.angle_beta   90.00
_cell.angle_gamma   90.00
#
_symmetry.space_group_name_H-M   'P 1'
#
loop_
_entity.id
_entity.type
_entity.pdbx_description
1 polymer ?
#
loop_
_entity_poly.entity_id
_entity_poly.type
_entity_poly.pdbx_seq_one_letter_code
_entity_poly.pdbx_strand_id
1 'polypeptide(L)'
;MRFVILGVRLVVGAIFVSVGYFKLRSPFFFAFSVAEYGILPDSMVSLVAVILPWLELLVGSALLLGVAARAGAIIGMVLSSVFALAMVSALTRGLEVNCGCYASWSSVGWEKIVLDLAIAVSCWTLARRG
;
A
#
# COMPACT_ATOMS: atom_id res chain seq x y z
N MET A 1 -7.10 25.69 7.29
CA MET A 1 -6.52 24.72 6.34
C MET A 1 -5.37 23.87 6.91
N ARG A 2 -4.49 24.41 7.77
CA ARG A 2 -3.32 23.67 8.30
C ARG A 2 -3.67 22.44 9.15
N PHE A 3 -4.73 22.50 9.96
CA PHE A 3 -5.22 21.36 10.76
C PHE A 3 -5.79 20.22 9.90
N VAL A 4 -6.46 20.53 8.78
CA VAL A 4 -7.01 19.50 7.86
C VAL A 4 -5.87 18.70 7.22
N ILE A 5 -4.81 19.38 6.78
CA ILE A 5 -3.62 18.74 6.20
C ILE A 5 -2.93 17.84 7.23
N LEU A 6 -2.83 18.30 8.47
CA LEU A 6 -2.26 17.52 9.55
C LEU A 6 -3.07 16.26 9.83
N GLY A 7 -4.40 16.37 9.87
CA GLY A 7 -5.32 15.23 10.03
C GLY A 7 -5.16 14.21 8.90
N VAL A 8 -5.15 14.65 7.64
CA VAL A 8 -4.93 13.76 6.48
C VAL A 8 -3.58 13.06 6.58
N ARG A 9 -2.52 13.78 6.94
CA ARG A 9 -1.17 13.20 7.10
C ARG A 9 -1.14 12.11 8.17
N LEU A 10 -1.80 12.34 9.31
CA LEU A 10 -1.87 11.37 10.39
C LEU A 10 -2.67 10.12 10.00
N VAL A 11 -3.81 10.30 9.34
CA VAL A 11 -4.65 9.19 8.87
C VAL A 11 -3.90 8.35 7.83
N VAL A 12 -3.34 8.99 6.80
CA VAL A 12 -2.58 8.27 5.76
C VAL A 12 -1.36 7.58 6.35
N GLY A 13 -0.62 8.27 7.23
CA GLY A 13 0.53 7.67 7.92
C GLY A 13 0.14 6.45 8.75
N ALA A 14 -0.96 6.53 9.49
CA ALA A 14 -1.47 5.41 10.28
C ALA A 14 -1.88 4.22 9.39
N ILE A 15 -2.55 4.46 8.26
CA ILE A 15 -2.91 3.40 7.30
C ILE A 15 -1.66 2.67 6.81
N PHE A 16 -0.63 3.40 6.35
CA PHE A 16 0.62 2.81 5.89
C PHE A 16 1.31 1.97 6.97
N VAL A 17 1.37 2.47 8.21
CA VAL A 17 1.95 1.71 9.33
C VAL A 17 1.15 0.44 9.61
N SER A 18 -0.18 0.54 9.69
CA SER A 18 -1.05 -0.61 9.96
C SER A 18 -0.90 -1.68 8.88
N VAL A 19 -1.02 -1.29 7.60
CA VAL A 19 -0.91 -2.22 6.47
C VAL A 19 0.47 -2.87 6.39
N GLY A 20 1.55 -2.07 6.51
CA GLY A 20 2.91 -2.58 6.52
C GLY A 20 3.15 -3.57 7.66
N TYR A 21 2.66 -3.26 8.86
CA TYR A 21 2.78 -4.16 10.02
C TYR A 21 2.06 -5.50 9.80
N PHE A 22 0.85 -5.48 9.24
CA PHE A 22 0.13 -6.72 8.94
C PHE A 22 0.85 -7.56 7.89
N LYS A 23 1.41 -6.95 6.83
CA LYS A 23 2.20 -7.69 5.82
C LYS A 23 3.48 -8.28 6.41
N LEU A 24 4.13 -7.57 7.34
CA LEU A 24 5.32 -8.05 8.06
C LEU A 24 5.04 -9.23 8.99
N ARG A 25 3.84 -9.29 9.58
CA ARG A 25 3.46 -10.38 10.49
C ARG A 25 3.20 -11.70 9.73
N SER A 26 2.83 -11.62 8.46
CA SER A 26 2.51 -12.78 7.62
C SER A 26 3.18 -12.67 6.24
N PRO A 27 4.52 -12.70 6.16
CA PRO A 27 5.25 -12.50 4.90
C PRO A 27 4.98 -13.64 3.90
N PHE A 28 4.76 -14.87 4.38
CA PHE A 28 4.40 -16.02 3.54
C PHE A 28 3.07 -15.81 2.80
N PHE A 29 2.04 -15.37 3.51
CA PHE A 29 0.73 -15.11 2.92
C PHE A 29 0.77 -13.92 1.97
N PHE A 30 1.54 -12.89 2.30
CA PHE A 30 1.73 -11.75 1.42
C PHE A 30 2.49 -12.13 0.14
N ALA A 31 3.56 -12.94 0.25
CA ALA A 31 4.29 -13.46 -0.91
C ALA A 31 3.38 -14.30 -1.82
N PHE A 32 2.54 -15.16 -1.24
CA PHE A 32 1.56 -15.94 -2.00
C PHE A 32 0.59 -15.04 -2.76
N SER A 33 0.04 -14.03 -2.06
CA SER A 33 -0.86 -13.04 -2.68
C SER A 33 -0.17 -12.30 -3.83
N VAL A 34 1.11 -11.92 -3.67
CA VAL A 34 1.90 -11.25 -4.71
C VAL A 34 2.19 -12.18 -5.90
N ALA A 35 2.45 -13.46 -5.65
CA ALA A 35 2.64 -14.46 -6.70
C ALA A 35 1.37 -14.66 -7.54
N GLU A 36 0.19 -14.63 -6.92
CA GLU A 36 -1.10 -14.77 -7.61
C GLU A 36 -1.37 -13.67 -8.63
N TYR A 37 -0.79 -12.47 -8.47
CA TYR A 37 -0.87 -11.44 -9.52
C TYR A 37 -0.18 -11.88 -10.82
N GLY A 38 0.79 -12.80 -10.74
CA GLY A 38 1.51 -13.31 -11.91
C GLY A 38 2.24 -12.22 -12.71
N ILE A 39 2.63 -11.12 -12.07
CA ILE A 39 3.34 -9.99 -12.68
C ILE A 39 4.86 -10.14 -12.52
N LEU A 40 5.32 -10.73 -11.41
CA LEU A 40 6.73 -10.87 -11.06
C LEU A 40 7.17 -12.34 -11.10
N PRO A 41 8.44 -12.63 -11.40
CA PRO A 41 9.00 -13.97 -11.27
C PRO A 41 9.16 -14.36 -9.78
N ASP A 42 9.08 -15.65 -9.47
CA ASP A 42 9.08 -16.18 -8.10
C ASP A 42 10.25 -15.70 -7.22
N SER A 43 11.43 -15.53 -7.82
CA SER A 43 12.63 -15.01 -7.14
C SER A 43 12.46 -13.55 -6.67
N MET A 44 11.73 -12.74 -7.43
CA MET A 44 11.41 -11.35 -7.09
C MET A 44 10.24 -11.24 -6.12
N VAL A 45 9.29 -12.19 -6.14
CA VAL A 45 8.14 -12.20 -5.22
C VAL A 45 8.61 -12.19 -3.77
N SER A 46 9.58 -13.06 -3.43
CA SER A 46 10.11 -13.15 -2.06
C SER A 46 10.80 -11.84 -1.63
N LEU A 47 11.53 -11.22 -2.56
CA LEU A 47 12.25 -9.97 -2.30
C LEU A 47 11.28 -8.80 -2.09
N VAL A 48 10.24 -8.68 -2.93
CA VAL A 48 9.18 -7.67 -2.78
C VAL A 48 8.38 -7.91 -1.50
N ALA A 49 8.06 -9.17 -1.17
CA ALA A 49 7.31 -9.51 0.03
C ALA A 49 8.02 -9.08 1.32
N VAL A 50 9.35 -9.03 1.31
CA VAL A 50 10.15 -8.55 2.45
C VAL A 50 10.36 -7.05 2.42
N ILE A 51 10.79 -6.47 1.30
CA ILE A 51 11.20 -5.06 1.23
C ILE A 51 10.00 -4.11 1.31
N LEU A 52 8.90 -4.48 0.66
CA LEU A 52 7.77 -3.58 0.49
C LEU A 52 7.08 -3.22 1.82
N PRO A 53 6.83 -4.16 2.75
CA PRO A 53 6.31 -3.82 4.08
C PRO A 53 7.21 -2.86 4.87
N TRP A 54 8.53 -3.00 4.77
CA TRP A 54 9.47 -2.06 5.41
C TRP A 54 9.35 -0.66 4.81
N LEU A 55 9.22 -0.54 3.49
CA LEU A 55 9.01 0.75 2.83
C LEU A 55 7.69 1.39 3.29
N GLU A 56 6.61 0.62 3.42
CA GLU A 56 5.33 1.11 3.92
C GLU A 56 5.44 1.63 5.36
N LEU A 57 6.13 0.91 6.24
CA LEU A 57 6.38 1.35 7.62
C LEU A 57 7.22 2.64 7.67
N LEU A 58 8.26 2.74 6.84
CA LEU A 58 9.10 3.94 6.77
C LEU A 58 8.31 5.15 6.25
N VAL A 59 7.49 4.97 5.22
CA VAL A 59 6.60 6.02 4.70
C VAL A 59 5.58 6.44 5.75
N GLY A 60 4.92 5.47 6.38
CA GLY A 60 3.91 5.73 7.41
C GLY A 60 4.49 6.46 8.61
N SER A 61 5.64 6.03 9.11
CA SER A 61 6.34 6.68 10.23
C SER A 61 6.86 8.08 9.86
N ALA A 62 7.40 8.29 8.66
CA ALA A 62 7.80 9.60 8.15
C ALA A 62 6.62 10.58 8.11
N LEU A 63 5.46 10.11 7.64
CA LEU A 63 4.22 10.91 7.61
C LEU A 63 3.68 11.20 9.02
N LEU A 64 3.71 10.23 9.95
CA LEU A 64 3.25 10.44 11.33
C LEU A 64 4.15 11.45 12.07
N LEU A 65 5.46 11.19 12.09
CA LEU A 65 6.46 12.02 12.77
C LEU A 65 6.65 13.38 12.09
N GLY A 66 6.28 13.51 10.82
CA GLY A 66 6.48 14.72 10.03
C GLY A 66 7.92 14.91 9.56
N VAL A 67 8.79 13.93 9.79
CA VAL A 67 10.18 13.92 9.34
C VAL A 67 10.21 13.48 7.89
N ALA A 68 10.82 14.27 7.01
CA ALA A 68 10.86 14.01 5.56
C ALA A 68 9.47 13.71 4.95
N ALA A 69 8.41 14.34 5.49
CA ALA A 69 7.02 14.06 5.11
C ALA A 69 6.75 14.22 3.61
N ARG A 70 7.44 15.15 2.94
CA ARG A 70 7.35 15.33 1.49
C ARG A 70 7.90 14.12 0.72
N ALA A 71 9.06 13.60 1.12
CA ALA A 71 9.63 12.39 0.54
C ALA A 71 8.75 11.17 0.81
N GLY A 72 8.28 11.01 2.05
CA GLY A 72 7.33 9.95 2.42
C GLY A 72 6.05 10.01 1.61
N ALA A 73 5.49 11.20 1.39
CA ALA A 73 4.29 11.38 0.56
C ALA A 73 4.52 11.01 -0.91
N ILE A 74 5.67 11.36 -1.50
CA ILE A 74 6.00 10.98 -2.89
C ILE A 74 6.13 9.45 -3.00
N ILE A 75 6.86 8.82 -2.08
CA ILE A 75 7.04 7.36 -2.09
C ILE A 75 5.70 6.65 -1.87
N GLY A 76 4.88 7.11 -0.91
CA GLY A 76 3.55 6.58 -0.65
C GLY A 76 2.60 6.70 -1.84
N MET A 77 2.66 7.81 -2.58
CA MET A 77 1.90 7.99 -3.81
C MET A 77 2.30 6.95 -4.86
N VAL A 78 3.61 6.75 -5.07
CA VAL A 78 4.13 5.77 -6.03
C VAL A 78 3.72 4.35 -5.63
N LEU A 79 3.93 3.98 -4.36
CA LEU A 79 3.55 2.65 -3.84
C LEU A 79 2.05 2.38 -4.04
N SER A 80 1.19 3.29 -3.61
CA SER A 80 -0.27 3.13 -3.73
C SER A 80 -0.71 3.05 -5.19
N SER A 81 -0.07 3.83 -6.07
CA SER A 81 -0.39 3.80 -7.50
C SER A 81 0.01 2.47 -8.15
N VAL A 82 1.17 1.93 -7.79
CA VAL A 82 1.63 0.62 -8.26
C VAL A 82 0.70 -0.50 -7.78
N PHE A 83 0.26 -0.47 -6.51
CA PHE A 83 -0.73 -1.42 -6.00
C PHE A 83 -2.07 -1.32 -6.72
N ALA A 84 -2.58 -0.10 -6.92
CA ALA A 84 -3.81 0.11 -7.67
C ALA A 84 -3.72 -0.46 -9.09
N LEU A 85 -2.60 -0.23 -9.79
CA LEU A 85 -2.38 -0.79 -11.13
C LEU A 85 -2.28 -2.32 -11.12
N ALA A 86 -1.62 -2.90 -10.12
CA ALA A 86 -1.55 -4.35 -9.95
C ALA A 86 -2.96 -4.96 -9.72
N MET A 87 -3.78 -4.34 -8.88
CA MET A 87 -5.17 -4.76 -8.63
C MET A 87 -6.03 -4.64 -9.88
N VAL A 88 -5.95 -3.53 -10.63
CA VAL A 88 -6.67 -3.37 -11.90
C VAL A 88 -6.25 -4.44 -12.91
N SER A 89 -4.94 -4.74 -13.00
CA SER A 89 -4.41 -5.81 -13.87
C SER A 89 -4.95 -7.19 -13.48
N ALA A 90 -5.04 -7.48 -12.18
CA ALA A 90 -5.62 -8.74 -11.71
C ALA A 90 -7.11 -8.87 -12.08
N LEU A 91 -7.90 -7.79 -11.87
CA LEU A 91 -9.32 -7.77 -12.20
C LEU A 91 -9.58 -7.91 -13.71
N THR A 92 -8.81 -7.23 -14.57
CA THR A 92 -9.00 -7.33 -16.03
C THR A 92 -8.62 -8.70 -16.58
N ARG A 93 -7.75 -9.44 -15.88
CA ARG A 93 -7.39 -10.82 -16.21
C ARG A 93 -8.36 -11.85 -15.64
N GLY A 94 -9.38 -11.42 -14.90
CA GLY A 94 -10.33 -12.32 -14.23
C GLY A 94 -9.67 -13.19 -13.16
N LEU A 95 -8.53 -12.76 -12.61
CA LEU A 95 -7.86 -13.46 -11.53
C LEU A 95 -8.65 -13.20 -10.25
N GLU A 96 -9.33 -14.23 -9.75
CA GLU A 96 -9.81 -14.21 -8.38
C GLU A 96 -8.61 -14.44 -7.46
N VAL A 97 -7.97 -13.36 -7.04
CA VAL A 97 -6.96 -13.36 -5.97
C VAL A 97 -7.69 -13.66 -4.66
N ASN A 98 -8.01 -14.94 -4.48
CA ASN A 98 -8.69 -15.48 -3.33
C ASN A 98 -7.63 -15.83 -2.30
N CYS A 99 -7.52 -15.00 -1.25
CA CYS A 99 -6.75 -15.30 -0.05
C CYS A 99 -7.23 -16.65 0.52
N GLY A 100 -6.60 -17.74 0.10
CA GLY A 100 -6.96 -19.09 0.47
C GLY A 100 -7.00 -19.28 1.99
N CYS A 101 -8.20 -19.59 2.47
CA CYS A 101 -8.47 -20.45 3.62
C CYS A 101 -8.34 -19.92 5.07
N TYR A 102 -7.60 -18.85 5.45
CA TYR A 102 -7.50 -18.53 6.90
C TYR A 102 -7.40 -17.07 7.37
N ALA A 103 -7.59 -16.05 6.55
CA ALA A 103 -7.73 -14.69 7.10
C ALA A 103 -8.64 -13.84 6.23
N SER A 104 -9.76 -13.43 6.83
CA SER A 104 -10.68 -12.39 6.38
C SER A 104 -9.94 -11.08 6.03
N TRP A 105 -9.36 -11.03 4.84
CA TRP A 105 -9.04 -9.81 4.11
C TRP A 105 -9.75 -9.98 2.77
N SER A 106 -10.95 -9.40 2.71
CA SER A 106 -11.86 -9.32 1.56
C SER A 106 -11.18 -9.41 0.20
N SER A 107 -11.79 -10.16 -0.73
CA SER A 107 -11.44 -10.24 -2.15
C SER A 107 -11.01 -8.89 -2.72
N VAL A 108 -10.04 -8.90 -3.64
CA VAL A 108 -9.64 -7.69 -4.36
C VAL A 108 -10.85 -7.15 -5.11
N GLY A 109 -11.41 -6.04 -4.63
CA GLY A 109 -12.62 -5.42 -5.16
C GLY A 109 -12.39 -3.96 -5.57
N TRP A 110 -13.36 -3.39 -6.28
CA TRP A 110 -13.32 -1.99 -6.72
C TRP A 110 -13.18 -1.02 -5.54
N GLU A 111 -13.68 -1.37 -4.35
CA GLU A 111 -13.52 -0.56 -3.15
C GLU A 111 -12.06 -0.36 -2.73
N LYS A 112 -11.22 -1.39 -2.88
CA LYS A 112 -9.79 -1.31 -2.54
C LYS A 112 -9.04 -0.41 -3.50
N ILE A 113 -9.36 -0.48 -4.79
CA ILE A 113 -8.78 0.37 -5.82
C ILE A 113 -9.14 1.84 -5.57
N VAL A 114 -10.41 2.13 -5.25
CA VAL A 114 -10.85 3.49 -4.91
C VAL A 114 -10.12 4.01 -3.67
N LEU A 115 -9.94 3.16 -2.65
CA LEU A 115 -9.19 3.52 -1.45
C LEU A 115 -7.72 3.84 -1.77
N ASP A 116 -7.03 3.00 -2.53
CA ASP A 116 -5.64 3.23 -2.92
C ASP A 116 -5.46 4.49 -3.77
N LEU A 117 -6.41 4.75 -4.68
CA LEU A 117 -6.43 6.00 -5.45
C LEU A 117 -6.67 7.22 -4.55
N ALA A 118 -7.57 7.12 -3.57
CA ALA A 118 -7.81 8.18 -2.60
C ALA A 118 -6.56 8.46 -1.74
N ILE A 119 -5.83 7.41 -1.33
CA ILE A 119 -4.56 7.53 -0.63
C ILE A 119 -3.51 8.17 -1.53
N ALA A 120 -3.39 7.74 -2.79
CA ALA A 120 -2.45 8.31 -3.75
C ALA A 120 -2.71 9.82 -3.98
N VAL A 121 -3.97 10.22 -4.15
CA VAL A 121 -4.36 11.64 -4.27
C VAL A 121 -4.06 12.39 -2.98
N SER A 122 -4.33 11.81 -1.82
CA SER A 122 -4.01 12.42 -0.52
C SER A 122 -2.50 12.65 -0.39
N CYS A 123 -1.68 11.64 -0.69
CA CYS A 123 -0.23 11.74 -0.74
C CYS A 123 0.24 12.82 -1.73
N TRP A 124 -0.34 12.92 -2.92
CA TRP A 124 -0.01 13.95 -3.89
C TRP A 124 -0.30 15.37 -3.37
N THR A 125 -1.45 15.56 -2.72
CA THR A 125 -1.78 16.86 -2.11
C THR A 125 -0.84 17.21 -0.95
N LEU A 126 -0.42 16.21 -0.16
CA LEU A 126 0.57 16.39 0.91
C LEU A 126 1.95 16.73 0.34
N ALA A 127 2.39 16.08 -0.73
CA ALA A 127 3.66 16.33 -1.39
C ALA A 127 3.74 17.72 -2.05
N ARG A 128 2.60 18.28 -2.47
CA ARG A 128 2.50 19.64 -3.03
C ARG A 128 2.48 20.74 -1.95
N ARG A 129 2.09 20.42 -0.73
CA ARG A 129 1.89 21.39 0.36
C ARG A 129 2.92 21.29 1.49
N GLY A 130 3.80 20.30 1.47
CA GLY A 130 4.94 20.13 2.38
C GLY A 130 6.26 20.56 1.76
#